data_AF-A0A4Q3DIC5-F1
#
_entry.id   AF-A0A4Q3DIC5-F1
#
_cell.length_a   1.000
_cell.length_b   1.000
_cell.length_c   1.000
_cell.angle_alpha   90.00
_cell.angle_beta   90.00
_cell.angle_gamma   90.00
#
_symmetry.space_group_name_H-M   'P 1'
#
loop_
_entity.id
_entity.type
_entity.pdbx_description
1 polymer ?
#
loop_
_entity_poly.entity_id
_entity_poly.type
_entity_poly.pdbx_seq_one_letter_code
_entity_poly.pdbx_strand_id
1 'polypeptide(L)'
;VEKTELNRMLGEAKFLRGFYYSELVRFWGDVPFKTKSSQTGDNLRLGLTDRYVIYTQVIKDMEEAAELLPTTLPTNERINKWAAKGMLARVALFAGGFSLRADGAMKRPDNYKEYYLLAQKHINDVIGSNLYKLNTDYTQVFKNQCQHKFEPTENLFEVAFYNPAGNRGNASFIGIWNGVQTTNGVYGSVAARCVATKTFYNSFQTGDIRRDFSIATYSINAAGVRVPLTGNQDQNWTAAKWSREYQVNTTTTERGYTHINYVALRYSDVLLMRAEVENELNTGPNQLAYDAINAVRRRGFGKDLYNNRVAVTLATAGTGYTTAPTVTITGGGGTGATATTTISSGRVTS
;
A
#
# COMPACT_ATOMS: atom_id res chain seq x y z
N VAL A 1 -12.46 -28.27 -14.92
CA VAL A 1 -12.95 -27.30 -13.91
C VAL A 1 -12.44 -27.68 -12.52
N GLU A 2 -12.70 -28.90 -12.04
CA GLU A 2 -12.26 -29.36 -10.70
C GLU A 2 -10.74 -29.28 -10.46
N LYS A 3 -9.92 -29.78 -11.40
CA LYS A 3 -8.45 -29.69 -11.29
C LYS A 3 -7.94 -28.25 -11.23
N THR A 4 -8.56 -27.33 -11.96
CA THR A 4 -8.18 -25.91 -11.99
C THR A 4 -8.50 -25.24 -10.65
N GLU A 5 -9.69 -25.48 -10.09
CA GLU A 5 -10.05 -24.91 -8.80
C GLU A 5 -9.23 -25.53 -7.66
N LEU A 6 -8.95 -26.83 -7.72
CA LEU A 6 -8.06 -27.49 -6.77
C LEU A 6 -6.64 -26.90 -6.82
N ASN A 7 -6.09 -26.70 -8.02
CA ASN A 7 -4.80 -26.04 -8.19
C ASN A 7 -4.80 -24.63 -7.60
N ARG A 8 -5.86 -23.85 -7.85
CA ARG A 8 -6.02 -22.52 -7.28
C ARG A 8 -6.02 -22.56 -5.74
N MET A 9 -6.82 -23.43 -5.14
CA MET A 9 -6.87 -23.59 -3.67
C MET A 9 -5.51 -24.01 -3.10
N LEU A 10 -4.80 -24.93 -3.78
CA LEU A 10 -3.46 -25.34 -3.38
C LEU A 10 -2.45 -24.19 -3.48
N GLY A 11 -2.51 -23.40 -4.55
CA GLY A 11 -1.68 -22.21 -4.73
C GLY A 11 -1.93 -21.16 -3.66
N GLU A 12 -3.20 -20.88 -3.35
CA GLU A 12 -3.59 -19.97 -2.28
C GLU A 12 -3.11 -20.45 -0.91
N ALA A 13 -3.25 -21.74 -0.60
CA ALA A 13 -2.77 -22.32 0.66
C ALA A 13 -1.24 -22.25 0.81
N LYS A 14 -0.49 -22.53 -0.27
CA LYS A 14 0.96 -22.39 -0.30
C LYS A 14 1.39 -20.94 -0.11
N PHE A 15 0.78 -20.02 -0.83
CA PHE A 15 1.04 -18.60 -0.69
C PHE A 15 0.80 -18.14 0.75
N LEU A 16 -0.34 -18.48 1.35
CA LEU A 16 -0.68 -18.09 2.72
C LEU A 16 0.30 -18.67 3.74
N ARG A 17 0.73 -19.93 3.58
CA ARG A 17 1.77 -20.52 4.43
C ARG A 17 3.08 -19.74 4.32
N GLY A 18 3.51 -19.42 3.10
CA GLY A 18 4.69 -18.61 2.84
C GLY A 18 4.58 -17.22 3.47
N PHE A 19 3.45 -16.53 3.25
CA PHE A 19 3.16 -15.22 3.81
C PHE A 19 3.21 -15.22 5.34
N TYR A 20 2.51 -16.14 6.01
CA TYR A 20 2.49 -16.18 7.47
C TYR A 20 3.85 -16.50 8.08
N TYR A 21 4.61 -17.45 7.53
CA TYR A 21 5.98 -17.70 8.01
C TYR A 21 6.92 -16.53 7.73
N SER A 22 6.77 -15.83 6.60
CA SER A 22 7.56 -14.62 6.33
C SER A 22 7.30 -13.52 7.35
N GLU A 23 6.05 -13.35 7.78
CA GLU A 23 5.69 -12.40 8.84
C GLU A 23 6.22 -12.85 10.21
N LEU A 24 6.13 -14.14 10.54
CA LEU A 24 6.71 -14.69 11.77
C LEU A 24 8.22 -14.40 11.84
N VAL A 25 8.95 -14.67 10.77
CA VAL A 25 10.39 -14.40 10.71
C VAL A 25 10.68 -12.89 10.77
N ARG A 26 9.87 -12.06 10.11
CA ARG A 26 10.03 -10.60 10.13
C ARG A 26 9.90 -10.01 11.54
N PHE A 27 9.02 -10.58 12.37
CA PHE A 27 8.79 -10.09 13.74
C PHE A 27 9.73 -10.72 14.77
N TRP A 28 9.99 -12.02 14.69
CA TRP A 28 10.67 -12.78 15.75
C TRP A 28 12.03 -13.36 15.33
N GLY A 29 12.37 -13.32 14.05
CA GLY A 29 13.57 -13.96 13.53
C GLY A 29 13.43 -15.47 13.46
N ASP A 30 14.18 -16.19 14.28
CA ASP A 30 14.20 -17.65 14.25
C ASP A 30 13.01 -18.18 15.07
N VAL A 31 12.17 -19.03 14.47
CA VAL A 31 10.91 -19.50 15.08
C VAL A 31 10.75 -21.01 14.94
N PRO A 32 9.89 -21.65 15.74
CA PRO A 32 9.50 -23.04 15.51
C PRO A 32 8.91 -23.21 14.10
N PHE A 33 9.39 -24.22 13.38
CA PHE A 33 9.06 -24.38 11.97
C PHE A 33 8.45 -25.75 11.67
N LYS A 34 7.26 -25.76 11.03
CA LYS A 34 6.51 -26.98 10.69
C LYS A 34 5.73 -26.81 9.39
N THR A 35 5.86 -27.79 8.48
CA THR A 35 5.19 -27.79 7.16
C THR A 35 4.09 -28.85 7.03
N LYS A 36 3.91 -29.69 8.06
CA LYS A 36 2.88 -30.72 8.15
C LYS A 36 1.83 -30.34 9.19
N SER A 37 0.59 -30.74 8.98
CA SER A 37 -0.47 -30.57 9.98
C SER A 37 -0.15 -31.36 11.25
N SER A 38 -0.47 -30.80 12.41
CA SER A 38 -0.31 -31.49 13.68
C SER A 38 -1.22 -32.70 13.80
N GLN A 39 -0.67 -33.80 14.29
CA GLN A 39 -1.38 -35.04 14.58
C GLN A 39 -1.30 -35.37 16.07
N THR A 40 -2.24 -36.19 16.54
CA THR A 40 -2.17 -36.75 17.89
C THR A 40 -0.84 -37.48 18.10
N GLY A 41 -0.14 -37.15 19.19
CA GLY A 41 1.18 -37.73 19.51
C GLY A 41 2.36 -36.94 18.97
N ASP A 42 2.15 -35.88 18.18
CA ASP A 42 3.24 -35.01 17.73
C ASP A 42 3.93 -34.29 18.89
N ASN A 43 5.26 -34.13 18.79
CA ASN A 43 5.97 -33.20 19.65
C ASN A 43 5.63 -31.75 19.28
N LEU A 44 4.92 -31.05 20.17
CA LEU A 44 4.56 -29.64 20.00
C LEU A 44 5.62 -28.66 20.52
N ARG A 45 6.69 -29.15 21.18
CA ARG A 45 7.79 -28.35 21.73
C ARG A 45 8.97 -28.34 20.77
N LEU A 46 8.75 -27.78 19.59
CA LEU A 46 9.80 -27.60 18.59
C LEU A 46 10.76 -26.49 19.01
N GLY A 47 12.06 -26.71 18.78
CA GLY A 47 13.07 -25.67 18.94
C GLY A 47 12.98 -24.61 17.84
N LEU A 48 13.74 -23.51 18.02
CA LEU A 48 13.86 -22.48 16.99
C LEU A 48 14.59 -23.03 15.77
N THR A 49 14.08 -22.72 14.59
CA THR A 49 14.71 -23.05 13.31
C THR A 49 15.31 -21.78 12.73
N ASP A 50 16.54 -21.89 12.21
CA ASP A 50 17.22 -20.78 11.54
C ASP A 50 16.33 -20.18 10.44
N ARG A 51 16.22 -18.85 10.45
CA ARG A 51 15.33 -18.15 9.51
C ARG A 51 15.61 -18.42 8.04
N TYR A 52 16.84 -18.75 7.65
CA TYR A 52 17.16 -19.03 6.25
C TYR A 52 16.67 -20.39 5.79
N VAL A 53 16.57 -21.36 6.69
CA VAL A 53 15.86 -22.63 6.43
C VAL A 53 14.37 -22.35 6.21
N ILE A 54 13.78 -21.47 7.02
CA ILE A 54 12.37 -21.05 6.87
C ILE A 54 12.17 -20.30 5.56
N TYR A 55 13.01 -19.30 5.24
CA TYR A 55 12.94 -18.55 4.00
C TYR A 55 13.07 -19.44 2.77
N THR A 56 13.92 -20.47 2.81
CA THR A 56 14.05 -21.44 1.71
C THR A 56 12.71 -22.10 1.39
N GLN A 57 11.97 -22.55 2.41
CA GLN A 57 10.66 -23.16 2.20
C GLN A 57 9.59 -22.12 1.83
N VAL A 58 9.63 -20.92 2.41
CA VAL A 58 8.70 -19.82 2.08
C VAL A 58 8.83 -19.43 0.61
N ILE A 59 10.05 -19.24 0.12
CA ILE A 59 10.34 -18.92 -1.29
C ILE A 59 9.80 -20.03 -2.19
N LYS A 60 10.13 -21.29 -1.88
CA LYS A 60 9.61 -22.45 -2.63
C LYS A 60 8.09 -22.47 -2.69
N ASP A 61 7.40 -22.26 -1.56
CA ASP A 61 5.95 -22.28 -1.52
C ASP A 61 5.33 -21.15 -2.36
N MET A 62 5.92 -19.96 -2.33
CA MET A 62 5.44 -18.80 -3.09
C MET A 62 5.73 -18.93 -4.60
N GLU A 63 6.86 -19.53 -4.99
CA GLU A 63 7.15 -19.85 -6.41
C GLU A 63 6.17 -20.91 -6.93
N GLU A 64 5.98 -22.01 -6.19
CA GLU A 64 4.99 -23.04 -6.55
C GLU A 64 3.56 -22.49 -6.58
N ALA A 65 3.21 -21.59 -5.65
CA ALA A 65 1.92 -20.90 -5.66
C ALA A 65 1.74 -20.07 -6.94
N ALA A 66 2.74 -19.29 -7.33
CA ALA A 66 2.68 -18.47 -8.53
C ALA A 66 2.43 -19.30 -9.80
N GLU A 67 2.90 -20.56 -9.86
CA GLU A 67 2.63 -21.44 -11.00
C GLU A 67 1.21 -22.03 -11.03
N LEU A 68 0.52 -22.06 -9.89
CA LEU A 68 -0.84 -22.61 -9.79
C LEU A 68 -1.94 -21.53 -9.84
N LEU A 69 -1.61 -20.29 -9.51
CA LEU A 69 -2.56 -19.19 -9.39
C LEU A 69 -2.97 -18.59 -10.76
N PRO A 70 -4.19 -18.01 -10.88
CA PRO A 70 -4.64 -17.37 -12.10
C PRO A 70 -3.74 -16.21 -12.56
N THR A 71 -3.62 -16.01 -13.87
CA THR A 71 -2.84 -14.92 -14.48
C THR A 71 -3.67 -13.67 -14.76
N THR A 72 -4.99 -13.73 -14.64
CA THR A 72 -5.87 -12.57 -14.82
C THR A 72 -5.92 -11.72 -13.56
N LEU A 73 -6.30 -10.44 -13.71
CA LEU A 73 -6.68 -9.64 -12.56
C LEU A 73 -7.86 -10.32 -11.84
N PRO A 74 -7.83 -10.38 -10.49
CA PRO A 74 -8.93 -10.97 -9.76
C PRO A 74 -10.17 -10.08 -9.81
N THR A 75 -11.34 -10.67 -9.56
CA THR A 75 -12.63 -9.97 -9.41
C THR A 75 -13.08 -9.88 -7.95
N ASN A 76 -12.24 -10.39 -7.04
CA ASN A 76 -12.42 -10.42 -5.60
C ASN A 76 -11.04 -10.36 -4.93
N GLU A 77 -10.99 -10.41 -3.61
CA GLU A 77 -9.76 -10.22 -2.84
C GLU A 77 -8.88 -11.49 -2.77
N ARG A 78 -9.19 -12.53 -3.55
CA ARG A 78 -8.33 -13.72 -3.66
C ARG A 78 -7.07 -13.38 -4.45
N ILE A 79 -5.94 -13.90 -3.99
CA ILE A 79 -4.65 -13.66 -4.62
C ILE A 79 -4.53 -14.29 -6.02
N ASN A 80 -3.79 -13.64 -6.91
CA ASN A 80 -3.43 -14.16 -8.23
C ASN A 80 -1.91 -14.37 -8.38
N LYS A 81 -1.47 -14.88 -9.53
CA LYS A 81 -0.05 -15.18 -9.81
C LYS A 81 0.88 -13.99 -9.56
N TRP A 82 0.49 -12.82 -10.05
CA TRP A 82 1.36 -11.65 -10.02
C TRP A 82 1.44 -11.02 -8.63
N ALA A 83 0.35 -11.03 -7.87
CA ALA A 83 0.38 -10.64 -6.47
C ALA A 83 1.26 -11.56 -5.62
N ALA A 84 1.22 -12.88 -5.88
CA ALA A 84 2.14 -13.82 -5.23
C ALA A 84 3.60 -13.53 -5.57
N LYS A 85 3.92 -13.25 -6.84
CA LYS A 85 5.26 -12.83 -7.27
C LYS A 85 5.71 -11.51 -6.63
N GLY A 86 4.84 -10.51 -6.58
CA GLY A 86 5.14 -9.22 -5.97
C GLY A 86 5.41 -9.34 -4.47
N MET A 87 4.66 -10.19 -3.76
CA MET A 87 4.91 -10.45 -2.34
C MET A 87 6.18 -11.27 -2.14
N LEU A 88 6.44 -12.26 -3.01
CA LEU A 88 7.69 -13.02 -2.99
C LEU A 88 8.91 -12.10 -3.17
N ALA A 89 8.84 -11.12 -4.06
CA ALA A 89 9.91 -10.13 -4.21
C ALA A 89 10.19 -9.40 -2.88
N ARG A 90 9.13 -8.95 -2.17
CA ARG A 90 9.27 -8.34 -0.85
C ARG A 90 9.91 -9.29 0.16
N VAL A 91 9.46 -10.54 0.20
CA VAL A 91 10.00 -11.56 1.11
C VAL A 91 11.49 -11.81 0.82
N ALA A 92 11.88 -11.88 -0.45
CA ALA A 92 13.27 -12.03 -0.86
C ALA A 92 14.12 -10.83 -0.39
N LEU A 93 13.64 -9.59 -0.55
CA LEU A 93 14.35 -8.41 -0.02
C LEU A 93 14.51 -8.45 1.50
N PHE A 94 13.48 -8.88 2.25
CA PHE A 94 13.62 -9.08 3.69
C PHE A 94 14.64 -10.17 4.04
N ALA A 95 14.66 -11.28 3.30
CA ALA A 95 15.61 -12.38 3.52
C ALA A 95 17.07 -11.93 3.24
N GLY A 96 17.31 -11.20 2.15
CA GLY A 96 18.62 -10.63 1.83
C GLY A 96 18.98 -9.39 2.66
N GLY A 97 18.01 -8.79 3.35
CA GLY A 97 18.18 -7.58 4.14
C GLY A 97 18.90 -7.81 5.47
N PHE A 98 19.28 -6.70 6.11
CA PHE A 98 19.78 -6.74 7.48
C PHE A 98 18.63 -7.06 8.45
N SER A 99 18.88 -7.97 9.38
CA SER A 99 17.96 -8.29 10.47
C SER A 99 18.71 -8.48 11.78
N LEU A 100 18.04 -8.16 12.89
CA LEU A 100 18.57 -8.34 14.23
C LEU A 100 18.77 -9.83 14.52
N ARG A 101 19.90 -10.16 15.15
CA ARG A 101 20.26 -11.52 15.57
C ARG A 101 20.23 -11.66 17.08
N ALA A 102 20.25 -12.91 17.56
CA ALA A 102 20.22 -13.22 18.98
C ALA A 102 21.41 -12.64 19.76
N ASP A 103 22.53 -12.35 19.08
CA ASP A 103 23.69 -11.67 19.64
C ASP A 103 23.56 -10.13 19.69
N GLY A 104 22.41 -9.59 19.29
CA GLY A 104 22.12 -8.16 19.28
C GLY A 104 22.67 -7.38 18.08
N ALA A 105 23.34 -8.04 17.13
CA ALA A 105 23.89 -7.38 15.95
C ALA A 105 22.92 -7.43 14.75
N MET A 106 22.92 -6.37 13.95
CA MET A 106 22.26 -6.36 12.64
C MET A 106 23.15 -7.11 11.64
N LYS A 107 22.65 -8.22 11.09
CA LYS A 107 23.38 -9.04 10.09
C LYS A 107 22.50 -9.38 8.90
N ARG A 108 23.11 -9.51 7.73
CA ARG A 108 22.50 -10.04 6.51
C ARG A 108 23.32 -11.24 6.02
N PRO A 109 22.81 -12.09 5.11
CA PRO A 109 23.55 -13.25 4.63
C PRO A 109 24.60 -12.82 3.60
N ASP A 110 25.70 -13.56 3.48
CA ASP A 110 26.78 -13.22 2.53
C ASP A 110 26.29 -13.28 1.08
N ASN A 111 25.40 -14.22 0.76
CA ASN A 111 24.76 -14.35 -0.54
C ASN A 111 23.55 -13.41 -0.74
N TYR A 112 23.46 -12.29 -0.02
CA TYR A 112 22.29 -11.40 -0.08
C TYR A 112 21.90 -11.00 -1.51
N LYS A 113 22.87 -10.83 -2.41
CA LYS A 113 22.62 -10.46 -3.81
C LYS A 113 21.77 -11.50 -4.57
N GLU A 114 21.82 -12.77 -4.20
CA GLU A 114 20.96 -13.81 -4.80
C GLU A 114 19.48 -13.55 -4.51
N TYR A 115 19.15 -13.10 -3.29
CA TYR A 115 17.79 -12.70 -2.95
C TYR A 115 17.35 -11.44 -3.69
N TYR A 116 18.26 -10.49 -3.93
CA TYR A 116 17.96 -9.29 -4.70
C TYR A 116 17.74 -9.61 -6.19
N LEU A 117 18.51 -10.54 -6.76
CA LEU A 117 18.28 -11.05 -8.11
C LEU A 117 16.94 -11.79 -8.22
N LEU A 118 16.58 -12.59 -7.21
CA LEU A 118 15.28 -13.24 -7.13
C LEU A 118 14.14 -12.20 -7.07
N ALA A 119 14.28 -11.16 -6.24
CA ALA A 119 13.34 -10.06 -6.19
C ALA A 119 13.23 -9.34 -7.54
N GLN A 120 14.36 -9.03 -8.19
CA GLN A 120 14.41 -8.40 -9.51
C GLN A 120 13.61 -9.19 -10.55
N LYS A 121 13.82 -10.52 -10.61
CA LYS A 121 13.10 -11.43 -11.51
C LYS A 121 11.59 -11.31 -11.32
N HIS A 122 11.10 -11.41 -10.09
CA HIS A 122 9.66 -11.36 -9.83
C HIS A 122 9.06 -9.97 -10.01
N ILE A 123 9.81 -8.90 -9.71
CA ILE A 123 9.41 -7.53 -10.01
C ILE A 123 9.27 -7.32 -11.52
N ASN A 124 10.26 -7.79 -12.30
CA ASN A 124 10.22 -7.75 -13.77
C ASN A 124 9.00 -8.48 -14.32
N ASP A 125 8.69 -9.67 -13.79
CA ASP A 125 7.51 -10.44 -14.19
C ASP A 125 6.20 -9.67 -13.92
N VAL A 126 6.06 -9.05 -12.74
CA VAL A 126 4.86 -8.28 -12.38
C VAL A 126 4.71 -7.05 -13.28
N ILE A 127 5.79 -6.29 -13.50
CA ILE A 127 5.76 -5.12 -14.39
C ILE A 127 5.47 -5.55 -15.83
N GLY A 128 6.14 -6.60 -16.32
CA GLY A 128 5.99 -7.14 -17.67
C GLY A 128 4.62 -7.75 -17.97
N SER A 129 3.83 -8.08 -16.94
CA SER A 129 2.43 -8.49 -17.13
C SER A 129 1.56 -7.38 -17.75
N ASN A 130 1.95 -6.12 -17.60
CA ASN A 130 1.19 -4.93 -18.02
C ASN A 130 -0.23 -4.84 -17.44
N LEU A 131 -0.54 -5.56 -16.36
CA LEU A 131 -1.86 -5.55 -15.71
C LEU A 131 -1.99 -4.50 -14.59
N TYR A 132 -0.86 -4.07 -14.02
CA TYR A 132 -0.82 -3.24 -12.83
C TYR A 132 -0.38 -1.82 -13.15
N LYS A 133 -0.92 -0.85 -12.41
CA LYS A 133 -0.62 0.57 -12.58
C LYS A 133 -0.91 1.33 -11.29
N LEU A 134 -0.35 2.54 -11.19
CA LEU A 134 -0.71 3.45 -10.09
C LEU A 134 -2.06 4.12 -10.39
N ASN A 135 -2.91 4.25 -9.38
CA ASN A 135 -4.03 5.18 -9.42
C ASN A 135 -3.49 6.60 -9.53
N THR A 136 -4.14 7.40 -10.38
CA THR A 136 -3.80 8.81 -10.56
C THR A 136 -3.93 9.59 -9.26
N ASP A 137 -4.99 9.36 -8.50
CA ASP A 137 -5.19 9.95 -7.17
C ASP A 137 -4.60 9.04 -6.08
N TYR A 138 -3.67 9.59 -5.30
CA TYR A 138 -3.11 8.94 -4.11
C TYR A 138 -4.18 8.53 -3.09
N THR A 139 -5.17 9.40 -2.89
CA THR A 139 -6.15 9.25 -1.83
C THR A 139 -7.13 8.12 -2.12
N GLN A 140 -7.38 7.85 -3.41
CA GLN A 140 -8.37 6.89 -3.86
C GLN A 140 -8.09 5.48 -3.36
N VAL A 141 -6.80 5.08 -3.26
CA VAL A 141 -6.40 3.75 -2.78
C VAL A 141 -6.88 3.47 -1.36
N PHE A 142 -6.84 4.47 -0.49
CA PHE A 142 -7.23 4.34 0.92
C PHE A 142 -8.72 4.57 1.11
N LYS A 143 -9.32 5.46 0.34
CA LYS A 143 -10.78 5.62 0.29
C LYS A 143 -11.46 4.35 -0.19
N ASN A 144 -10.90 3.67 -1.19
CA ASN A 144 -11.40 2.39 -1.70
C ASN A 144 -11.49 1.33 -0.58
N GLN A 145 -10.46 1.21 0.26
CA GLN A 145 -10.46 0.32 1.44
C GLN A 145 -11.58 0.67 2.42
N CYS A 146 -11.83 1.96 2.64
CA CYS A 146 -12.89 2.43 3.53
C CYS A 146 -14.30 2.23 2.92
N GLN A 147 -14.39 2.10 1.60
CA GLN A 147 -15.64 2.05 0.83
C GLN A 147 -15.96 0.66 0.27
N HIS A 148 -15.12 -0.34 0.54
CA HIS A 148 -15.23 -1.69 -0.03
C HIS A 148 -15.26 -1.67 -1.56
N LYS A 149 -14.52 -0.73 -2.17
CA LYS A 149 -14.37 -0.63 -3.62
C LYS A 149 -13.12 -1.38 -4.04
N PHE A 150 -13.31 -2.57 -4.56
CA PHE A 150 -12.21 -3.37 -5.07
C PHE A 150 -11.63 -2.76 -6.35
N GLU A 151 -10.31 -2.57 -6.39
CA GLU A 151 -9.56 -1.98 -7.51
C GLU A 151 -8.25 -2.76 -7.69
N PRO A 152 -8.17 -3.74 -8.61
CA PRO A 152 -7.09 -4.72 -8.63
C PRO A 152 -5.80 -4.26 -9.35
N THR A 153 -5.71 -3.02 -9.82
CA THR A 153 -4.55 -2.55 -10.62
C THR A 153 -3.46 -1.87 -9.78
N GLU A 154 -3.78 -1.14 -8.71
CA GLU A 154 -2.78 -0.75 -7.70
C GLU A 154 -2.81 -1.67 -6.48
N ASN A 155 -3.91 -2.37 -6.20
CA ASN A 155 -4.04 -3.31 -5.10
C ASN A 155 -3.73 -4.74 -5.56
N LEU A 156 -2.60 -5.29 -5.13
CA LEU A 156 -2.19 -6.64 -5.50
C LEU A 156 -2.71 -7.66 -4.48
N PHE A 157 -2.68 -7.33 -3.19
CA PHE A 157 -3.11 -8.24 -2.13
C PHE A 157 -3.72 -7.46 -0.96
N GLU A 158 -4.97 -7.79 -0.65
CA GLU A 158 -5.79 -7.13 0.37
C GLU A 158 -6.47 -8.14 1.27
N VAL A 159 -6.59 -7.80 2.56
CA VAL A 159 -7.39 -8.52 3.52
C VAL A 159 -8.76 -7.86 3.59
N ALA A 160 -9.78 -8.59 3.16
CA ALA A 160 -11.17 -8.17 3.20
C ALA A 160 -11.75 -8.33 4.60
N PHE A 161 -12.41 -7.29 5.12
CA PHE A 161 -13.16 -7.33 6.37
C PHE A 161 -14.62 -6.98 6.08
N TYR A 162 -15.54 -7.79 6.59
CA TYR A 162 -16.97 -7.52 6.53
C TYR A 162 -17.73 -8.39 7.52
N ASN A 163 -18.57 -7.77 8.33
CA ASN A 163 -19.51 -8.49 9.19
C ASN A 163 -20.90 -7.86 9.15
N PRO A 164 -21.89 -8.50 8.52
CA PRO A 164 -23.25 -7.95 8.45
C PRO A 164 -23.99 -8.02 9.80
N ALA A 165 -23.59 -8.91 10.71
CA ALA A 165 -24.22 -9.10 12.01
C ALA A 165 -23.76 -8.09 13.08
N GLY A 166 -22.76 -7.24 12.76
CA GLY A 166 -22.25 -6.25 13.71
C GLY A 166 -21.63 -6.85 14.96
N ASN A 167 -20.92 -7.97 14.79
CA ASN A 167 -20.06 -8.52 15.83
C ASN A 167 -18.61 -8.53 15.34
N ARG A 168 -17.67 -8.84 16.23
CA ARG A 168 -16.22 -8.72 15.96
C ARG A 168 -15.67 -9.70 14.92
N GLY A 169 -16.37 -10.81 14.63
CA GLY A 169 -15.87 -11.80 13.68
C GLY A 169 -15.71 -11.18 12.29
N ASN A 170 -14.63 -11.41 11.57
CA ASN A 170 -14.39 -10.81 10.24
C ASN A 170 -14.44 -9.26 10.17
N ALA A 171 -14.38 -8.57 11.32
CA ALA A 171 -14.19 -7.12 11.39
C ALA A 171 -12.70 -6.78 11.61
N SER A 172 -12.35 -5.50 11.50
CA SER A 172 -10.99 -4.98 11.63
C SER A 172 -10.90 -3.87 12.68
N PHE A 173 -9.68 -3.60 13.12
CA PHE A 173 -9.36 -2.41 13.91
C PHE A 173 -8.73 -1.30 13.07
N ILE A 174 -8.72 -1.45 11.74
CA ILE A 174 -8.26 -0.42 10.83
C ILE A 174 -9.21 0.76 10.90
N GLY A 175 -8.69 1.99 11.00
CA GLY A 175 -9.51 3.17 11.27
C GLY A 175 -10.08 3.25 12.70
N ILE A 176 -9.75 2.31 13.60
CA ILE A 176 -9.97 2.43 15.06
C ILE A 176 -8.67 2.82 15.76
N TRP A 177 -7.64 1.96 15.67
CA TRP A 177 -6.36 2.22 16.31
C TRP A 177 -5.48 3.13 15.47
N ASN A 178 -5.53 2.98 14.15
CA ASN A 178 -4.75 3.74 13.18
C ASN A 178 -5.63 4.66 12.31
N GLY A 179 -6.69 5.22 12.90
CA GLY A 179 -7.55 6.20 12.24
C GLY A 179 -7.52 7.58 12.91
N VAL A 180 -8.33 8.49 12.36
CA VAL A 180 -8.47 9.86 12.87
C VAL A 180 -9.28 9.86 14.16
N GLN A 181 -8.78 10.52 15.21
CA GLN A 181 -9.51 10.67 16.47
C GLN A 181 -10.92 11.26 16.21
N THR A 182 -11.95 10.52 16.60
CA THR A 182 -13.35 10.86 16.27
C THR A 182 -14.22 10.73 17.52
N THR A 183 -14.90 11.81 17.89
CA THR A 183 -15.93 11.82 18.93
C THR A 183 -17.20 11.19 18.40
N ASN A 184 -17.84 10.34 19.21
CA ASN A 184 -19.08 9.68 18.83
C ASN A 184 -20.18 10.70 18.47
N GLY A 185 -20.83 10.52 17.32
CA GLY A 185 -21.89 11.39 16.83
C GLY A 185 -22.34 10.96 15.43
N VAL A 186 -22.09 11.79 14.40
CA VAL A 186 -22.31 11.42 12.99
C VAL A 186 -21.57 10.13 12.61
N TYR A 187 -20.36 9.97 13.14
CA TYR A 187 -19.55 8.76 12.99
C TYR A 187 -19.39 8.05 14.34
N GLY A 188 -19.17 6.73 14.29
CA GLY A 188 -18.78 5.96 15.47
C GLY A 188 -17.43 6.42 16.01
N SER A 189 -17.24 6.34 17.34
CA SER A 189 -15.99 6.79 17.96
C SER A 189 -14.74 6.06 17.45
N VAL A 190 -13.64 6.79 17.41
CA VAL A 190 -12.30 6.29 17.04
C VAL A 190 -11.31 6.68 18.12
N ALA A 191 -10.62 5.67 18.65
CA ALA A 191 -9.69 5.84 19.77
C ALA A 191 -8.29 6.33 19.36
N ALA A 192 -7.88 6.12 18.10
CA ALA A 192 -6.67 6.67 17.48
C ALA A 192 -5.40 6.54 18.35
N ARG A 193 -4.85 5.32 18.43
CA ARG A 193 -3.66 4.99 19.23
C ARG A 193 -2.34 5.07 18.45
N CYS A 194 -2.39 5.16 17.12
CA CYS A 194 -1.22 5.36 16.29
C CYS A 194 -1.02 6.85 16.01
N VAL A 195 -0.06 7.45 16.73
CA VAL A 195 0.28 8.87 16.60
C VAL A 195 1.42 9.08 15.59
N ALA A 196 1.36 10.19 14.86
CA ALA A 196 2.41 10.63 13.94
C ALA A 196 3.25 11.72 14.61
N THR A 197 4.57 11.62 14.52
CA THR A 197 5.45 12.63 15.08
C THR A 197 5.50 13.88 14.21
N LYS A 198 5.66 15.04 14.84
CA LYS A 198 5.87 16.31 14.13
C LYS A 198 7.11 16.29 13.24
N THR A 199 8.16 15.59 13.65
CA THR A 199 9.37 15.39 12.84
C THR A 199 9.08 14.63 11.56
N PHE A 200 8.25 13.58 11.62
CA PHE A 200 7.83 12.86 10.41
C PHE A 200 6.95 13.74 9.51
N TYR A 201 5.99 14.48 10.08
CA TYR A 201 5.16 15.43 9.31
C TYR A 201 6.01 16.48 8.58
N ASN A 202 7.01 17.06 9.26
CA ASN A 202 7.89 18.08 8.70
C ASN A 202 8.93 17.53 7.70
N SER A 203 9.14 16.21 7.65
CA SER A 203 10.07 15.58 6.70
C SER A 203 9.55 15.59 5.26
N PHE A 204 8.24 15.80 5.07
CA PHE A 204 7.64 15.90 3.75
C PHE A 204 8.03 17.20 3.07
N GLN A 205 8.45 17.10 1.81
CA GLN A 205 8.75 18.25 0.97
C GLN A 205 7.47 19.08 0.70
N THR A 206 7.62 20.41 0.67
CA THR A 206 6.53 21.33 0.31
C THR A 206 5.88 20.94 -1.02
N GLY A 207 4.54 20.84 -1.04
CA GLY A 207 3.77 20.43 -2.22
C GLY A 207 3.52 18.92 -2.34
N ASP A 208 4.05 18.09 -1.44
CA ASP A 208 3.71 16.67 -1.38
C ASP A 208 2.30 16.48 -0.81
N ILE A 209 1.36 16.10 -1.67
CA ILE A 209 -0.07 15.95 -1.32
C ILE A 209 -0.32 14.76 -0.38
N ARG A 210 0.66 13.86 -0.21
CA ARG A 210 0.51 12.69 0.66
C ARG A 210 0.57 13.07 2.13
N ARG A 211 1.25 14.16 2.50
CA ARG A 211 1.46 14.58 3.89
C ARG A 211 0.13 14.76 4.62
N ASP A 212 -0.68 15.71 4.14
CA ASP A 212 -1.91 16.14 4.81
C ASP A 212 -3.06 15.13 4.64
N PHE A 213 -2.96 14.22 3.66
CA PHE A 213 -3.84 13.06 3.58
C PHE A 213 -3.42 11.92 4.52
N SER A 214 -2.13 11.77 4.80
CA SER A 214 -1.62 10.66 5.62
C SER A 214 -1.68 10.93 7.11
N ILE A 215 -1.59 12.19 7.52
CA ILE A 215 -1.46 12.62 8.91
C ILE A 215 -2.57 13.63 9.22
N ALA A 216 -3.40 13.31 10.21
CA ALA A 216 -4.43 14.22 10.69
C ALA A 216 -3.83 15.14 11.76
N THR A 217 -3.75 16.43 11.41
CA THR A 217 -3.53 17.51 12.37
C THR A 217 -4.85 18.06 12.91
N TYR A 218 -5.88 17.21 12.95
CA TYR A 218 -7.25 17.52 13.32
C TYR A 218 -7.89 16.31 14.00
N SER A 219 -8.96 16.54 14.76
CA SER A 219 -9.90 15.51 15.22
C SER A 219 -11.26 15.70 14.53
N ILE A 220 -12.16 14.74 14.64
CA ILE A 220 -13.53 14.85 14.13
C ILE A 220 -14.47 14.93 15.33
N ASN A 221 -15.26 16.00 15.42
CA ASN A 221 -16.23 16.18 16.51
C ASN A 221 -17.53 15.38 16.27
N ALA A 222 -18.45 15.43 17.25
CA ALA A 222 -19.73 14.71 17.16
C ALA A 222 -20.61 15.14 15.98
N ALA A 223 -20.43 16.35 15.45
CA ALA A 223 -21.13 16.83 14.25
C ALA A 223 -20.49 16.36 12.93
N GLY A 224 -19.44 15.52 12.99
CA GLY A 224 -18.70 15.07 11.82
C GLY A 224 -17.76 16.12 11.22
N VAL A 225 -17.52 17.22 11.93
CA VAL A 225 -16.69 18.33 11.45
C VAL A 225 -15.25 18.14 11.91
N ARG A 226 -14.30 18.37 11.00
CA ARG A 226 -12.86 18.40 11.30
C ARG A 226 -12.55 19.61 12.18
N VAL A 227 -12.01 19.38 13.36
CA VAL A 227 -11.56 20.40 14.32
C VAL A 227 -10.03 20.41 14.33
N PRO A 228 -9.37 21.49 13.89
CA PRO A 228 -7.91 21.59 13.91
C PRO A 228 -7.33 21.39 15.32
N LEU A 229 -6.25 20.61 15.42
CA LEU A 229 -5.44 20.50 16.61
C LEU A 229 -4.38 21.60 16.56
N THR A 230 -4.52 22.63 17.39
CA THR A 230 -3.72 23.87 17.34
C THR A 230 -2.82 24.01 18.56
N GLY A 231 -1.79 24.86 18.45
CA GLY A 231 -0.81 25.05 19.53
C GLY A 231 0.01 23.78 19.79
N ASN A 232 0.19 23.44 21.07
CA ASN A 232 1.02 22.30 21.52
C ASN A 232 0.18 21.00 21.62
N GLN A 233 -0.40 20.60 20.49
CA GLN A 233 -1.26 19.40 20.36
C GLN A 233 -0.72 18.38 19.34
N ASP A 234 0.54 18.50 18.91
CA ASP A 234 1.17 17.61 17.95
C ASP A 234 1.34 16.17 18.45
N GLN A 235 1.33 15.96 19.77
CA GLN A 235 1.23 14.64 20.40
C GLN A 235 -0.08 13.89 20.07
N ASN A 236 -1.10 14.60 19.57
CA ASN A 236 -2.40 14.03 19.19
C ASN A 236 -2.56 13.89 17.68
N TRP A 237 -1.52 14.17 16.88
CA TRP A 237 -1.58 13.94 15.43
C TRP A 237 -1.63 12.44 15.14
N THR A 238 -2.57 12.01 14.30
CA THR A 238 -2.89 10.59 14.10
C THR A 238 -2.84 10.21 12.62
N ALA A 239 -2.87 8.92 12.31
CA ALA A 239 -2.98 8.46 10.92
C ALA A 239 -4.35 8.85 10.32
N ALA A 240 -4.33 9.45 9.11
CA ALA A 240 -5.53 9.94 8.43
C ALA A 240 -5.97 9.12 7.21
N LYS A 241 -5.15 8.14 6.80
CA LYS A 241 -5.42 7.31 5.61
C LYS A 241 -6.72 6.52 5.73
N TRP A 242 -7.03 6.05 6.93
CA TRP A 242 -8.24 5.31 7.24
C TRP A 242 -9.10 6.14 8.20
N SER A 243 -10.18 6.71 7.66
CA SER A 243 -11.05 7.63 8.40
C SER A 243 -12.50 7.21 8.20
N ARG A 244 -13.31 7.35 9.26
CA ARG A 244 -14.74 7.05 9.21
C ARG A 244 -15.50 7.96 8.25
N GLU A 245 -14.96 9.15 7.98
CA GLU A 245 -15.53 10.09 7.02
C GLU A 245 -15.52 9.56 5.57
N TYR A 246 -14.68 8.57 5.26
CA TYR A 246 -14.61 7.97 3.94
C TYR A 246 -15.53 6.76 3.78
N GLN A 247 -16.03 6.20 4.89
CA GLN A 247 -16.91 5.05 4.86
C GLN A 247 -18.27 5.44 4.26
N VAL A 248 -18.82 4.59 3.41
CA VAL A 248 -20.16 4.76 2.83
C VAL A 248 -21.22 3.94 3.57
N ASN A 249 -20.79 3.01 4.43
CA ASN A 249 -21.67 2.11 5.16
C ASN A 249 -22.23 2.84 6.39
N THR A 250 -23.53 3.08 6.41
CA THR A 250 -24.25 3.79 7.49
C THR A 250 -24.67 2.87 8.63
N THR A 251 -24.10 1.67 8.71
CA THR A 251 -24.61 0.64 9.61
C THR A 251 -24.18 0.92 11.05
N THR A 252 -25.15 0.94 11.97
CA THR A 252 -24.96 1.10 13.43
C THR A 252 -24.21 -0.07 14.10
N THR A 253 -23.66 -0.97 13.29
CA THR A 253 -23.03 -2.25 13.63
C THR A 253 -21.52 -2.13 13.88
N GLU A 254 -20.85 -1.09 13.38
CA GLU A 254 -19.40 -0.89 13.55
C GLU A 254 -19.06 -0.21 14.89
N ARG A 255 -19.30 -0.92 16.01
CA ARG A 255 -19.15 -0.39 17.37
C ARG A 255 -17.79 -0.75 17.98
N GLY A 256 -16.79 0.10 17.77
CA GLY A 256 -15.42 -0.12 18.27
C GLY A 256 -14.55 -1.03 17.41
N TYR A 257 -15.01 -1.34 16.19
CA TYR A 257 -14.33 -2.00 15.07
C TYR A 257 -14.89 -1.41 13.78
N THR A 258 -14.23 -1.67 12.65
CA THR A 258 -14.68 -1.27 11.31
C THR A 258 -14.68 -2.49 10.39
N HIS A 259 -15.18 -2.32 9.18
CA HIS A 259 -14.99 -3.23 8.07
C HIS A 259 -13.99 -2.67 7.04
N ILE A 260 -13.20 -1.66 7.43
CA ILE A 260 -12.18 -1.09 6.55
C ILE A 260 -11.15 -2.19 6.25
N ASN A 261 -10.97 -2.45 4.96
CA ASN A 261 -10.00 -3.41 4.44
C ASN A 261 -8.55 -2.97 4.69
N TYR A 262 -7.61 -3.92 4.57
CA TYR A 262 -6.19 -3.63 4.65
C TYR A 262 -5.43 -4.15 3.45
N VAL A 263 -4.82 -3.24 2.68
CA VAL A 263 -3.97 -3.63 1.55
C VAL A 263 -2.56 -3.94 2.02
N ALA A 264 -2.16 -5.20 1.89
CA ALA A 264 -0.84 -5.69 2.28
C ALA A 264 0.23 -5.42 1.21
N LEU A 265 -0.13 -5.40 -0.08
CA LEU A 265 0.80 -5.12 -1.18
C LEU A 265 0.15 -4.24 -2.24
N ARG A 266 0.80 -3.12 -2.56
CA ARG A 266 0.39 -2.21 -3.64
C ARG A 266 1.41 -2.16 -4.76
N TYR A 267 0.98 -1.71 -5.94
CA TYR A 267 1.88 -1.53 -7.08
C TYR A 267 2.94 -0.46 -6.81
N SER A 268 2.64 0.55 -5.98
CA SER A 268 3.66 1.50 -5.52
C SER A 268 4.80 0.80 -4.77
N ASP A 269 4.50 -0.26 -4.03
CA ASP A 269 5.51 -0.99 -3.29
C ASP A 269 6.40 -1.79 -4.26
N VAL A 270 5.82 -2.38 -5.32
CA VAL A 270 6.59 -3.03 -6.40
C VAL A 270 7.54 -2.06 -7.10
N LEU A 271 7.08 -0.83 -7.39
CA LEU A 271 7.93 0.21 -7.98
C LEU A 271 9.06 0.66 -7.04
N LEU A 272 8.79 0.80 -5.75
CA LEU A 272 9.84 1.17 -4.79
C LEU A 272 10.84 0.03 -4.58
N MET A 273 10.38 -1.23 -4.55
CA MET A 273 11.26 -2.40 -4.55
C MET A 273 12.09 -2.49 -5.84
N ARG A 274 11.53 -2.10 -7.00
CA ARG A 274 12.30 -1.97 -8.25
C ARG A 274 13.44 -0.98 -8.07
N ALA A 275 13.16 0.21 -7.55
CA ALA A 275 14.19 1.23 -7.34
C ALA A 275 15.29 0.77 -6.38
N GLU A 276 14.92 0.10 -5.29
CA GLU A 276 15.86 -0.48 -4.32
C GLU A 276 16.75 -1.55 -4.95
N VAL A 277 16.16 -2.53 -5.64
CA VAL A 277 16.90 -3.64 -6.26
C VAL A 277 17.86 -3.16 -7.33
N GLU A 278 17.40 -2.25 -8.20
CA GLU A 278 18.25 -1.70 -9.24
C GLU A 278 19.41 -0.88 -8.66
N ASN A 279 19.19 -0.15 -7.57
CA ASN A 279 20.26 0.55 -6.88
C ASN A 279 21.31 -0.40 -6.30
N GLU A 280 20.85 -1.41 -5.55
CA GLU A 280 21.73 -2.33 -4.81
C GLU A 280 22.51 -3.27 -5.73
N LEU A 281 21.92 -3.74 -6.84
CA LEU A 281 22.58 -4.64 -7.77
C LEU A 281 23.55 -3.93 -8.72
N ASN A 282 23.31 -2.66 -9.05
CA ASN A 282 24.11 -1.91 -10.05
C ASN A 282 25.09 -0.91 -9.41
N THR A 283 25.37 -1.01 -8.11
CA THR A 283 26.26 -0.07 -7.39
C THR A 283 25.85 1.41 -7.57
N GLY A 284 24.55 1.66 -7.61
CA GLY A 284 23.96 2.97 -7.83
C GLY A 284 22.68 2.90 -8.69
N PRO A 285 21.85 3.96 -8.67
CA PRO A 285 20.58 3.97 -9.37
C PRO A 285 20.80 4.05 -10.90
N ASN A 286 20.17 3.14 -11.64
CA ASN A 286 20.08 3.21 -13.10
C ASN A 286 18.75 3.85 -13.54
N GLN A 287 18.51 3.93 -14.86
CA GLN A 287 17.29 4.53 -15.40
C GLN A 287 16.01 3.85 -14.89
N LEU A 288 16.00 2.52 -14.78
CA LEU A 288 14.85 1.76 -14.27
C LEU A 288 14.54 2.11 -12.81
N ALA A 289 15.58 2.36 -12.00
CA ALA A 289 15.43 2.84 -10.63
C ALA A 289 14.77 4.23 -10.60
N TYR A 290 15.29 5.16 -11.41
CA TYR A 290 14.78 6.52 -11.51
C TYR A 290 13.33 6.55 -12.01
N ASP A 291 12.99 5.77 -13.03
CA ASP A 291 11.63 5.72 -13.57
C ASP A 291 10.64 5.25 -12.51
N ALA A 292 10.98 4.18 -11.77
CA ALA A 292 10.11 3.62 -10.76
C ALA A 292 9.88 4.56 -9.57
N ILE A 293 10.94 5.16 -9.01
CA ILE A 293 10.80 6.14 -7.92
C ILE A 293 10.09 7.42 -8.40
N ASN A 294 10.39 7.89 -9.62
CA ASN A 294 9.78 9.10 -10.16
C ASN A 294 8.30 8.92 -10.45
N ALA A 295 7.83 7.74 -10.86
CA ALA A 295 6.40 7.46 -10.97
C ALA A 295 5.69 7.66 -9.62
N VAL A 296 6.22 7.07 -8.53
CA VAL A 296 5.63 7.22 -7.20
C VAL A 296 5.69 8.67 -6.70
N ARG A 297 6.82 9.37 -6.95
CA ARG A 297 6.99 10.79 -6.60
C ARG A 297 6.02 11.68 -7.37
N ARG A 298 5.91 11.53 -8.69
CA ARG A 298 4.99 12.33 -9.53
C ARG A 298 3.56 12.26 -8.99
N ARG A 299 3.06 11.05 -8.72
CA ARG A 299 1.75 10.85 -8.10
C ARG A 299 1.64 11.53 -6.73
N GLY A 300 2.69 11.41 -5.91
CA GLY A 300 2.76 12.05 -4.59
C GLY A 300 2.75 13.58 -4.61
N PHE A 301 3.04 14.21 -5.73
CA PHE A 301 2.97 15.67 -5.94
C PHE A 301 1.79 16.08 -6.83
N GLY A 302 0.81 15.20 -7.05
CA GLY A 302 -0.32 15.46 -7.94
C GLY A 302 0.08 15.73 -9.40
N LYS A 303 1.29 15.30 -9.79
CA LYS A 303 1.77 15.38 -11.16
C LYS A 303 1.23 14.21 -11.95
N ASP A 304 1.07 14.44 -13.24
CA ASP A 304 0.58 13.44 -14.15
C ASP A 304 1.57 12.27 -14.30
N LEU A 305 1.02 11.07 -14.37
CA LEU A 305 1.73 9.80 -14.38
C LEU A 305 1.99 9.28 -15.79
N TYR A 306 1.05 9.54 -16.70
CA TYR A 306 0.99 8.86 -18.00
C TYR A 306 1.09 9.82 -19.18
N ASN A 307 1.60 11.04 -18.94
CA ASN A 307 1.65 12.12 -19.93
C ASN A 307 0.27 12.40 -20.57
N ASN A 308 -0.80 12.24 -19.79
CA ASN A 308 -2.16 12.64 -20.11
C ASN A 308 -2.35 14.17 -20.11
N ARG A 309 -1.34 14.96 -19.70
CA ARG A 309 -1.36 16.42 -19.80
C ARG A 309 -0.93 16.88 -21.17
N VAL A 310 -1.81 17.63 -21.82
CA VAL A 310 -1.49 18.44 -22.99
C VAL A 310 -1.08 19.83 -22.48
N ALA A 311 0.17 20.23 -22.74
CA ALA A 311 0.59 21.61 -22.51
C ALA A 311 0.14 22.47 -23.70
N VAL A 312 -0.66 23.51 -23.42
CA VAL A 312 -1.11 24.46 -24.44
C VAL A 312 -0.28 25.72 -24.31
N THR A 313 0.54 26.02 -25.31
CA THR A 313 1.27 27.30 -25.37
C THR A 313 0.33 28.37 -25.93
N LEU A 314 0.06 29.42 -25.16
CA LEU A 314 -0.75 30.55 -25.63
C LEU A 314 0.08 31.46 -26.53
N ALA A 315 -0.20 31.48 -27.83
CA ALA A 315 0.47 32.37 -28.78
C ALA A 315 0.18 33.85 -28.52
N THR A 316 -0.97 34.16 -27.91
CA THR A 316 -1.34 35.52 -27.51
C THR A 316 -2.09 35.48 -26.20
N ALA A 317 -1.38 35.70 -25.10
CA ALA A 317 -1.97 35.78 -23.78
C ALA A 317 -2.54 37.19 -23.53
N GLY A 318 -3.76 37.25 -22.99
CA GLY A 318 -4.34 38.48 -22.45
C GLY A 318 -3.46 39.09 -21.34
N THR A 319 -3.69 40.37 -21.05
CA THR A 319 -2.95 41.15 -20.04
C THR A 319 -3.89 41.66 -18.96
N GLY A 320 -3.35 41.91 -17.76
CA GLY A 320 -4.10 42.52 -16.64
C GLY A 320 -4.65 41.52 -15.61
N TYR A 321 -4.24 40.26 -15.67
CA TYR A 321 -4.68 39.26 -14.69
C TYR A 321 -3.97 39.45 -13.35
N THR A 322 -4.74 39.75 -12.31
CA THR A 322 -4.26 39.79 -10.91
C THR A 322 -4.50 38.46 -10.16
N THR A 323 -5.36 37.61 -10.70
CA THR A 323 -5.67 36.26 -10.19
C THR A 323 -5.84 35.29 -11.35
N ALA A 324 -5.60 34.00 -11.09
CA ALA A 324 -5.73 32.92 -12.08
C ALA A 324 -7.14 32.94 -12.70
N PRO A 325 -7.28 33.17 -14.02
CA PRO A 325 -8.60 33.18 -14.64
C PRO A 325 -9.19 31.78 -14.69
N THR A 326 -10.53 31.71 -14.68
CA THR A 326 -11.25 30.47 -14.95
C THR A 326 -10.97 30.01 -16.38
N VAL A 327 -10.52 28.76 -16.53
CA VAL A 327 -10.35 28.13 -17.84
C VAL A 327 -11.49 27.16 -18.07
N THR A 328 -12.27 27.42 -19.11
CA THR A 328 -13.31 26.49 -19.58
C THR A 328 -12.76 25.70 -20.75
N ILE A 329 -12.75 24.37 -20.62
CA ILE A 329 -12.42 23.45 -21.72
C ILE A 329 -13.75 22.95 -22.30
N THR A 330 -13.98 23.21 -23.59
CA THR A 330 -15.18 22.76 -24.31
C THR A 330 -14.80 21.88 -25.50
N GLY A 331 -15.58 20.83 -25.75
CA GLY A 331 -15.31 19.86 -26.81
C GLY A 331 -14.53 18.62 -26.34
N GLY A 332 -14.27 17.69 -27.26
CA GLY A 332 -13.68 16.37 -26.96
C GLY A 332 -14.68 15.42 -26.30
N GLY A 333 -14.70 14.15 -26.71
CA GLY A 333 -15.68 13.16 -26.20
C GLY A 333 -15.47 12.69 -24.75
N GLY A 334 -14.74 13.44 -23.92
CA GLY A 334 -14.38 13.08 -22.54
C GLY A 334 -15.00 14.00 -21.49
N THR A 335 -14.97 13.59 -20.21
CA THR A 335 -15.43 14.37 -19.06
C THR A 335 -14.31 14.54 -18.02
N GLY A 336 -14.34 15.64 -17.24
CA GLY A 336 -13.44 15.84 -16.11
C GLY A 336 -12.09 16.51 -16.40
N ALA A 337 -11.90 17.06 -17.61
CA ALA A 337 -10.71 17.86 -17.91
C ALA A 337 -10.69 19.13 -17.05
N THR A 338 -9.57 19.39 -16.38
CA THR A 338 -9.35 20.59 -15.59
C THR A 338 -8.08 21.29 -16.06
N ALA A 339 -8.08 22.61 -16.05
CA ALA A 339 -6.92 23.43 -16.39
C ALA A 339 -6.52 24.28 -15.19
N THR A 340 -5.21 24.50 -15.08
CA THR A 340 -4.59 25.38 -14.08
C THR A 340 -3.72 26.36 -14.83
N THR A 341 -3.82 27.65 -14.51
CA THR A 341 -3.08 28.72 -15.18
C THR A 341 -1.95 29.22 -14.30
N THR A 342 -0.80 29.48 -14.91
CA THR A 342 0.29 30.22 -14.27
C THR A 342 0.27 31.66 -14.76
N ILE A 343 0.31 32.63 -13.84
CA ILE A 343 0.40 34.05 -14.18
C ILE A 343 1.81 34.56 -13.90
N SER A 344 2.39 35.26 -14.86
CA SER A 344 3.60 36.05 -14.69
C SER A 344 3.41 37.43 -15.30
N SER A 345 3.76 38.48 -14.55
CA SER A 345 3.67 39.88 -14.99
C SER A 345 2.30 40.27 -15.55
N GLY A 346 1.22 39.79 -14.92
CA GLY A 346 -0.15 40.08 -15.34
C GLY A 346 -0.63 39.33 -16.59
N ARG A 347 0.10 38.31 -17.05
CA ARG A 347 -0.23 37.48 -18.22
C ARG A 347 -0.28 36.00 -17.86
N VAL A 348 -1.19 35.24 -18.47
CA VAL A 348 -1.18 33.78 -18.38
C VAL A 348 -0.02 33.23 -19.23
N THR A 349 0.87 32.45 -18.66
CA THR A 349 2.07 31.93 -19.34
C THR A 349 2.00 30.45 -19.71
N SER A 350 1.15 29.67 -19.05
CA SER A 350 0.98 28.23 -19.28
C SER A 350 -0.28 27.69 -18.60
#